data_AF-A0A9Q3D7Y5-F1
#
_entry.id   AF-A0A9Q3D7Y5-F1
#
_cell.length_a   1.000
_cell.length_b   1.000
_cell.length_c   1.000
_cell.angle_alpha   90.00
_cell.angle_beta   90.00
_cell.angle_gamma   90.00
#
_symmetry.space_group_name_H-M   'P 1'
#
loop_
_entity.id
_entity.type
_entity.pdbx_description
1 polymer ?
#
loop_
_entity_poly.entity_id
_entity_poly.type
_entity_poly.pdbx_seq_one_letter_code
_entity_poly.pdbx_strand_id
1 'polypeptide(L)'
;MTQDTPSGNLSTENQSVQQDFKRELEVFINRFKRYADKSRESPPVSNPGDRLWLSSKNIRSKIPTKKRLERRLGPFPILKKFTTHAYHLNLPVQWKFIHPVFHIFPP
;
A
#
# COMPACT_ATOMS: atom_id res chain seq x y z
N MET A 1 -10.14 -60.43 13.25
CA MET A 1 -9.98 -60.24 11.79
C MET A 1 -10.05 -58.75 11.54
N THR A 2 -8.91 -58.21 11.15
CA THR A 2 -8.52 -56.79 11.12
C THR A 2 -9.19 -56.10 9.94
N GLN A 3 -9.92 -55.01 10.17
CA GLN A 3 -10.41 -54.13 9.10
C GLN A 3 -9.23 -53.25 8.68
N ASP A 4 -8.56 -53.62 7.59
CA ASP A 4 -7.53 -52.77 6.97
C ASP A 4 -8.16 -51.45 6.54
N THR A 5 -7.69 -50.37 7.17
CA THR A 5 -8.11 -49.01 6.88
C THR A 5 -7.39 -48.56 5.59
N PRO A 6 -8.09 -48.17 4.50
CA PRO A 6 -7.44 -47.79 3.27
C PRO A 6 -6.86 -46.37 3.41
N SER A 7 -5.58 -46.27 3.78
CA SER A 7 -4.86 -45.00 3.95
C SER A 7 -4.83 -44.09 2.71
N GLY A 8 -5.19 -44.61 1.52
CA GLY A 8 -5.27 -43.85 0.28
C GLY A 8 -6.46 -42.88 0.18
N ASN A 9 -7.58 -43.18 0.85
CA ASN A 9 -8.78 -42.34 0.78
C ASN A 9 -8.67 -41.10 1.66
N LEU A 10 -8.11 -41.26 2.87
CA LEU A 10 -8.02 -40.18 3.86
C LEU A 10 -7.11 -39.04 3.37
N SER A 11 -6.01 -39.36 2.69
CA SER A 11 -5.10 -38.33 2.15
C SER A 11 -5.76 -37.52 1.04
N THR A 12 -6.55 -38.18 0.19
CA THR A 12 -7.26 -37.57 -0.94
C THR A 12 -8.40 -36.66 -0.44
N GLU A 13 -9.15 -37.12 0.56
CA GLU A 13 -10.23 -36.35 1.19
C GLU A 13 -9.71 -35.11 1.94
N ASN A 14 -8.59 -35.23 2.65
CA ASN A 14 -7.97 -34.06 3.28
C ASN A 14 -7.51 -33.02 2.25
N GLN A 15 -7.00 -33.46 1.09
CA GLN A 15 -6.62 -32.55 0.02
C GLN A 15 -7.83 -31.85 -0.60
N SER A 16 -8.95 -32.56 -0.82
CA SER A 16 -10.17 -31.93 -1.37
C SER A 16 -10.76 -30.90 -0.40
N VAL A 17 -10.83 -31.21 0.90
CA VAL A 17 -11.27 -30.26 1.93
C VAL A 17 -10.39 -29.01 1.97
N GLN A 18 -9.07 -29.16 1.84
CA GLN A 18 -8.14 -28.02 1.76
C GLN A 18 -8.33 -27.18 0.50
N GLN A 19 -8.64 -27.80 -0.64
CA GLN A 19 -8.90 -27.11 -1.90
C GLN A 19 -10.20 -26.30 -1.84
N ASP A 20 -11.24 -26.85 -1.24
CA ASP A 20 -12.52 -26.15 -1.07
C ASP A 20 -12.38 -24.93 -0.17
N PHE A 21 -11.66 -25.05 0.95
CA PHE A 21 -11.38 -23.92 1.83
C PHE A 21 -10.56 -22.82 1.12
N LYS A 22 -9.56 -23.19 0.32
CA LYS A 22 -8.80 -22.21 -0.48
C LYS A 22 -9.71 -21.46 -1.46
N ARG A 23 -10.63 -22.17 -2.12
CA ARG A 23 -11.58 -21.57 -3.06
C ARG A 23 -12.49 -20.56 -2.35
N GLU A 24 -13.00 -20.90 -1.17
CA GLU A 24 -13.82 -19.98 -0.36
C GLU A 24 -13.03 -18.74 0.06
N LEU A 25 -11.78 -18.91 0.51
CA LEU A 25 -10.90 -17.81 0.84
C LEU A 25 -10.64 -16.90 -0.36
N GLU A 26 -10.40 -17.45 -1.54
CA GLU A 26 -10.20 -16.66 -2.75
C GLU A 26 -11.45 -15.84 -3.11
N VAL A 27 -12.64 -16.42 -2.97
CA VAL A 27 -13.91 -15.71 -3.18
C VAL A 27 -14.05 -14.57 -2.16
N PHE A 28 -13.75 -14.84 -0.89
CA PHE A 28 -13.77 -13.83 0.17
C PHE A 28 -12.79 -12.70 -0.12
N ILE A 29 -11.51 -13.00 -0.37
CA ILE A 29 -10.47 -12.02 -0.68
C ILE A 29 -10.89 -11.15 -1.88
N ASN A 30 -11.43 -11.75 -2.94
CA ASN A 30 -11.91 -11.02 -4.10
C ASN A 30 -13.09 -10.11 -3.77
N ARG A 31 -14.04 -10.55 -2.93
CA ARG A 31 -15.15 -9.72 -2.48
C ARG A 31 -14.65 -8.52 -1.68
N PHE A 32 -13.75 -8.74 -0.73
CA PHE A 32 -13.13 -7.68 0.07
C PHE A 32 -12.34 -6.69 -0.78
N LYS A 33 -11.57 -7.20 -1.76
CA LYS A 33 -10.85 -6.38 -2.73
C LYS A 33 -11.80 -5.45 -3.50
N ARG A 34 -12.92 -5.97 -4.02
CA ARG A 34 -13.91 -5.15 -4.74
C ARG A 34 -14.49 -4.04 -3.87
N TYR A 35 -14.82 -4.32 -2.62
CA TYR A 35 -15.31 -3.30 -1.69
C TYR A 35 -14.23 -2.26 -1.37
N ALA A 36 -12.99 -2.68 -1.14
CA ALA A 36 -11.88 -1.77 -0.89
C ALA A 36 -11.58 -0.89 -2.12
N ASP A 37 -11.59 -1.47 -3.31
CA ASP A 37 -11.31 -0.76 -4.56
C ASP A 37 -12.44 0.21 -4.93
N LYS A 38 -13.69 -0.05 -4.53
CA LYS A 38 -14.81 0.89 -4.75
C LYS A 38 -14.59 2.26 -4.08
N SER A 39 -13.90 2.29 -2.94
CA SER A 39 -13.57 3.53 -2.22
C SER A 39 -12.23 4.15 -2.63
N ARG A 40 -11.49 3.51 -3.54
CA ARG A 40 -10.20 4.02 -4.02
C ARG A 40 -10.42 4.87 -5.26
N GLU A 41 -10.31 6.18 -5.12
CA GLU A 41 -10.20 7.06 -6.27
C GLU A 41 -8.79 7.02 -6.84
N SER A 42 -8.69 7.05 -8.18
CA SER A 42 -7.39 7.14 -8.84
C SER A 42 -6.75 8.49 -8.50
N PRO A 43 -5.49 8.52 -8.06
CA PRO A 43 -4.83 9.77 -7.74
C PRO A 43 -4.62 10.56 -9.05
N PRO A 44 -4.57 11.90 -8.99
CA PRO A 44 -4.28 12.71 -10.16
C PRO A 44 -2.96 12.26 -10.81
N VAL A 45 -2.99 12.06 -12.12
CA VAL A 45 -1.84 11.55 -12.89
C VAL A 45 -0.71 12.57 -12.81
N SER A 46 0.30 12.26 -12.02
CA SER A 46 1.53 13.05 -11.90
C SER A 46 2.63 12.34 -12.67
N ASN A 47 3.27 13.03 -13.60
CA ASN A 47 4.35 12.49 -14.42
C ASN A 47 5.71 12.76 -13.74
N PRO A 48 6.73 11.92 -13.99
CA PRO A 48 8.11 12.25 -13.62
C PRO A 48 8.48 13.63 -14.20
N GLY A 49 9.02 14.53 -13.36
CA GLY A 49 9.26 15.93 -13.71
C GLY A 49 8.24 16.93 -13.15
N ASP A 50 7.03 16.48 -12.81
CA ASP A 50 6.06 17.32 -12.10
C ASP A 50 6.52 17.58 -10.66
N ARG A 51 5.93 18.59 -10.02
CA ARG A 51 6.27 18.96 -8.64
C ARG A 51 5.12 18.73 -7.68
N LEU A 52 5.41 18.12 -6.54
CA LEU A 52 4.42 17.81 -5.50
C LEU A 52 4.73 18.51 -4.19
N TRP A 53 3.67 19.01 -3.56
CA TRP A 53 3.72 19.54 -2.21
C TRP A 53 3.72 18.42 -1.18
N LEU A 54 4.60 18.51 -0.18
CA LEU A 54 4.66 17.54 0.92
C LEU A 54 3.94 18.05 2.16
N SER A 55 3.17 17.20 2.82
CA SER A 55 2.59 17.57 4.11
C SER A 55 3.67 17.69 5.19
N SER A 56 3.66 18.79 5.94
CA SER A 56 4.59 19.00 7.06
C SER A 56 4.20 18.24 8.33
N LYS A 57 3.05 17.55 8.35
CA LYS A 57 2.46 16.92 9.56
C LYS A 57 3.42 15.97 10.29
N ASN A 58 4.22 15.21 9.54
CA ASN A 58 5.12 14.18 10.07
C ASN A 58 6.61 14.53 9.88
N ILE A 59 6.92 15.76 9.50
CA ILE A 59 8.29 16.21 9.24
C ILE A 59 8.76 17.01 10.45
N ARG A 60 9.78 16.51 11.15
CA ARG A 60 10.38 17.19 12.31
C ARG A 60 11.03 18.49 11.84
N SER A 61 10.35 19.61 12.07
CA SER A 61 10.87 20.94 11.80
C SER A 61 11.63 21.47 13.01
N LYS A 62 12.67 22.28 12.76
CA LYS A 62 13.39 23.03 13.80
C LYS A 62 12.57 24.22 14.33
N ILE A 63 11.39 24.47 13.75
CA ILE A 63 10.54 25.58 14.13
C ILE A 63 9.78 25.22 15.42
N PRO A 64 9.91 26.02 16.50
CA PRO A 64 9.39 25.66 17.83
C PRO A 64 7.87 25.69 17.95
N THR A 65 7.15 26.37 17.04
CA THR A 65 5.70 26.56 17.13
C THR A 65 4.96 26.01 15.91
N LYS A 66 3.94 25.18 16.17
CA LYS A 66 3.05 24.61 15.13
C LYS A 66 2.31 25.69 14.33
N LYS A 67 2.08 26.87 14.92
CA LYS A 67 1.41 28.02 14.28
C LYS A 67 2.23 28.65 13.15
N ARG A 68 3.56 28.48 13.15
CA ARG A 68 4.48 28.99 12.11
C ARG A 68 4.99 27.89 11.17
N LEU A 69 4.48 26.67 11.28
CA LEU A 69 4.84 25.61 10.35
C LEU A 69 3.90 25.67 9.15
N GLU A 70 4.45 25.94 7.97
CA GLU A 70 3.70 25.81 6.72
C GLU A 70 3.08 24.42 6.66
N ARG A 71 1.77 24.33 6.37
CA ARG A 71 1.05 23.04 6.30
C ARG A 71 1.57 22.14 5.18
N ARG A 72 2.16 22.74 4.15
CA ARG A 72 2.73 22.09 2.98
C ARG A 72 4.13 22.64 2.78
N LEU A 73 5.11 21.75 2.77
CA LEU A 73 6.48 22.05 2.40
C LEU A 73 6.58 22.00 0.88
N GLY A 74 7.49 22.82 0.36
CA GLY A 74 7.58 23.24 -1.04
C GLY A 74 7.39 22.16 -2.12
N PRO A 75 7.26 22.60 -3.38
CA PRO A 75 7.06 21.69 -4.50
C PRO A 75 8.37 20.93 -4.78
N PHE A 76 8.41 19.64 -4.46
CA PHE A 76 9.55 18.76 -4.77
C PHE A 76 9.33 18.04 -6.10
N PRO A 77 10.35 17.96 -6.97
CA PRO A 77 10.19 17.29 -8.25
C PRO A 77 10.12 15.77 -8.06
N ILE A 78 9.24 15.13 -8.85
CA ILE A 78 9.09 13.68 -8.91
C ILE A 78 10.24 13.10 -9.74
N LEU A 79 11.03 12.23 -9.13
CA LEU A 79 12.08 11.46 -9.81
C LEU A 79 11.52 10.23 -10.51
N LYS A 80 10.63 9.50 -9.83
CA LYS A 80 10.08 8.24 -10.32
C LYS A 80 8.73 7.94 -9.67
N LYS A 81 7.82 7.33 -10.44
CA LYS A 81 6.61 6.71 -9.91
C LYS A 81 6.90 5.26 -9.53
N PHE A 82 6.68 4.90 -8.27
CA PHE A 82 6.87 3.52 -7.79
C PHE A 82 5.58 2.70 -7.90
N THR A 83 4.47 3.28 -7.44
CA THR A 83 3.13 2.67 -7.46
C THR A 83 2.12 3.70 -7.93
N THR A 84 0.88 3.29 -8.18
CA THR A 84 -0.24 4.20 -8.51
C THR A 84 -0.30 5.43 -7.61
N HIS A 85 -0.06 5.25 -6.29
CA HIS A 85 -0.12 6.32 -5.29
C HIS A 85 1.23 6.69 -4.66
N ALA A 86 2.34 6.03 -5.00
CA ALA A 86 3.62 6.22 -4.32
C ALA A 86 4.68 6.78 -5.27
N TYR A 87 5.27 7.92 -4.90
CA TYR A 87 6.20 8.68 -5.73
C TYR A 87 7.52 8.93 -5.01
N HIS A 88 8.61 8.77 -5.74
CA HIS A 88 9.95 9.17 -5.34
C HIS A 88 10.13 10.66 -5.60
N LEU A 89 10.43 11.43 -4.55
CA LEU A 89 10.70 12.86 -4.66
C LEU A 89 12.19 13.16 -4.49
N ASN A 90 12.67 14.18 -5.18
CA ASN A 90 13.99 14.72 -4.92
C ASN A 90 13.95 15.58 -3.64
N LEU A 91 14.34 14.98 -2.52
CA LEU A 91 14.42 15.68 -1.25
C LEU A 91 15.78 16.37 -1.07
N PRO A 92 15.83 17.53 -0.40
CA PRO A 92 17.08 18.19 -0.09
C PRO A 92 17.88 17.38 0.94
N VAL A 93 19.21 17.43 0.83
CA VAL A 93 20.17 16.61 1.60
C VAL A 93 19.97 16.69 3.12
N GLN A 94 19.47 17.84 3.61
CA GLN A 94 19.12 18.03 5.02
C GLN A 94 18.06 17.04 5.55
N TRP A 95 17.27 16.43 4.67
CA TRP A 95 16.22 15.44 5.01
C TRP A 95 16.62 14.00 4.66
N LYS A 96 17.92 13.71 4.60
CA LYS A 96 18.44 12.36 4.31
C LYS A 96 17.90 11.23 5.20
N PHE A 97 17.40 11.55 6.40
CA PHE A 97 16.81 10.58 7.32
C PHE A 97 15.34 10.24 7.00
N ILE A 98 14.70 11.00 6.10
CA ILE A 98 13.32 10.78 5.67
C ILE A 98 13.36 9.94 4.40
N HIS A 99 12.60 8.84 4.37
CA HIS A 99 12.46 8.04 3.17
C HIS A 99 11.82 8.88 2.04
N PRO A 100 12.44 8.96 0.85
CA PRO A 100 12.02 9.90 -0.20
C PRO A 100 10.80 9.41 -1.01
N VAL A 101 10.06 8.42 -0.49
CA VAL A 101 8.86 7.86 -1.13
C VAL A 101 7.62 8.28 -0.36
N PHE A 102 6.70 8.96 -1.03
CA PHE A 102 5.49 9.52 -0.41
C PHE A 102 4.22 9.04 -1.09
N HIS A 103 3.19 8.82 -0.27
CA HIS A 103 1.85 8.47 -0.73
C HIS A 103 1.06 9.73 -1.06
N ILE A 104 0.45 9.78 -2.25
CA ILE A 104 -0.53 10.81 -2.62
C ILE A 104 -1.89 10.38 -2.14
N PHE A 105 -2.52 11.20 -1.30
CA PHE A 105 -3.94 11.04 -0.99
C PHE A 105 -4.74 11.73 -2.12
N PRO A 106 -5.62 11.01 -2.84
CA PRO A 106 -6.56 11.67 -3.75
C PRO A 106 -7.41 12.70 -2.98
N PRO A 107 -7.78 13.83 -3.59
CA PRO A 107 -8.52 14.91 -2.93
C PRO A 107 -9.89 14.49 -2.39
#